data_AF-A0A1G2AZV7-F1
#
_entry.id   AF-A0A1G2AZV7-F1
#
_cell.length_a   1.000
_cell.length_b   1.000
_cell.length_c   1.000
_cell.angle_alpha   90.00
_cell.angle_beta   90.00
_cell.angle_gamma   90.00
#
_symmetry.space_group_name_H-M   'P 1'
#
loop_
_entity.id
_entity.type
_entity.pdbx_description
1 polymer ?
#
loop_
_entity_poly.entity_id
_entity_poly.type
_entity_poly.pdbx_seq_one_letter_code
_entity_poly.pdbx_strand_id
1 'polypeptide(L)'
;MEEIVKYEAWSLVNSTEPLHGRLEWQGQTIKVPLEEAKTVLYEGYYPQKPNFQPEAILTGICLWDARWQIFFKPYGKGSPVGARKKLGLQKDREEAIGKLVVGRKIEGIQLPSNLSSYHIIMCRWIGEICRQEKITQVFCQIPDAEYHIYIKEVETALGAEMPVLHQQLDVYSDMVKAALIKSLDGVVEVTWLQALQAGASNPQESYIWPYAHPEKFGMKPEKTIAVEDLTELKIFLGAEMNGKSRITSVKVGVLGIPYPYRLTEGETMFVPF
;
A
#
# COMPACT_ATOMS: atom_id res chain seq x y z
N MET A 1 -26.21 -20.30 4.51
CA MET A 1 -25.74 -19.39 3.45
C MET A 1 -24.36 -18.94 3.87
N GLU A 2 -23.35 -19.09 3.02
CA GLU A 2 -22.02 -18.53 3.30
C GLU A 2 -22.13 -17.01 3.35
N GLU A 3 -21.74 -16.39 4.46
CA GLU A 3 -21.61 -14.94 4.51
C GLU A 3 -20.32 -14.55 3.80
N ILE A 4 -20.45 -13.77 2.73
CA ILE A 4 -19.33 -13.30 1.93
C ILE A 4 -19.23 -11.79 2.10
N VAL A 5 -18.20 -11.34 2.81
CA VAL A 5 -17.88 -9.91 2.93
C VAL A 5 -16.77 -9.57 1.93
N LYS A 6 -16.98 -8.54 1.12
CA LYS A 6 -15.98 -8.09 0.15
C LYS A 6 -14.92 -7.21 0.83
N TYR A 7 -13.67 -7.50 0.53
CA TYR A 7 -12.50 -6.72 0.93
C TYR A 7 -11.64 -6.51 -0.31
N GLU A 8 -11.93 -5.47 -1.08
CA GLU A 8 -11.35 -5.24 -2.41
C GLU A 8 -11.59 -6.44 -3.36
N ALA A 9 -10.53 -6.98 -3.96
CA ALA A 9 -10.58 -8.17 -4.80
C ALA A 9 -10.78 -9.46 -3.97
N TRP A 10 -10.56 -9.40 -2.66
CA TRP A 10 -10.72 -10.52 -1.74
C TRP A 10 -12.18 -10.69 -1.30
N SER A 11 -12.52 -11.94 -1.06
CA SER A 11 -13.78 -12.34 -0.41
C SER A 11 -13.43 -12.95 0.94
N LEU A 12 -13.97 -12.41 2.03
CA LEU A 12 -13.88 -13.03 3.35
C LEU A 12 -15.03 -14.02 3.46
N VAL A 13 -14.70 -15.32 3.53
CA VAL A 13 -15.65 -16.42 3.43
C VAL A 13 -15.65 -17.20 4.73
N ASN A 14 -16.79 -17.24 5.39
CA ASN A 14 -17.04 -18.04 6.58
C ASN A 14 -17.73 -19.37 6.19
N SER A 15 -17.05 -20.22 5.42
CA SER A 15 -17.60 -21.51 4.96
C SER A 15 -17.12 -22.70 5.80
N THR A 16 -16.01 -22.54 6.53
CA THR A 16 -15.43 -23.50 7.48
C THR A 16 -14.68 -22.68 8.53
N GLU A 17 -14.76 -23.00 9.82
CA GLU A 17 -13.82 -22.43 10.80
C GLU A 17 -12.41 -23.03 10.54
N PRO A 18 -11.35 -22.21 10.42
CA PRO A 18 -11.27 -20.75 10.60
C PRO A 18 -11.72 -19.90 9.39
N LEU A 19 -12.05 -18.61 9.57
CA LEU A 19 -12.39 -17.67 8.49
C LEU A 19 -11.32 -17.69 7.38
N HIS A 20 -11.70 -17.58 6.10
CA HIS A 20 -10.73 -17.50 5.01
C HIS A 20 -10.85 -16.23 4.18
N GLY A 21 -9.71 -15.60 3.88
CA GLY A 21 -9.58 -14.69 2.74
C GLY A 21 -9.43 -15.51 1.45
N ARG A 22 -10.28 -15.25 0.44
CA ARG A 22 -10.26 -15.92 -0.86
C ARG A 22 -10.08 -14.93 -2.00
N LEU A 23 -9.14 -15.23 -2.91
CA LEU A 23 -8.89 -14.48 -4.13
C LEU A 23 -8.78 -15.45 -5.32
N GLU A 24 -9.41 -15.10 -6.45
CA GLU A 24 -9.11 -15.74 -7.72
C GLU A 24 -8.00 -14.94 -8.41
N TRP A 25 -6.85 -15.55 -8.63
CA TRP A 25 -5.66 -14.91 -9.18
C TRP A 25 -5.04 -15.78 -10.27
N GLN A 26 -4.97 -15.25 -11.50
CA GLN A 26 -4.40 -15.94 -12.67
C GLN A 26 -4.93 -17.38 -12.87
N GLY A 27 -6.24 -17.60 -12.64
CA GLY A 27 -6.88 -18.90 -12.80
C GLY A 27 -6.70 -19.87 -11.63
N GLN A 28 -6.08 -19.42 -10.53
CA GLN A 28 -5.96 -20.18 -9.28
C GLN A 28 -6.75 -19.53 -8.16
N THR A 29 -7.30 -20.34 -7.27
CA THR A 29 -7.92 -19.87 -6.03
C THR A 29 -6.88 -19.83 -4.92
N ILE A 30 -6.53 -18.63 -4.47
CA ILE A 30 -5.69 -18.40 -3.29
C ILE A 30 -6.59 -18.33 -2.06
N LYS A 31 -6.20 -19.05 -1.00
CA LYS A 31 -6.88 -19.04 0.30
C LYS A 31 -5.88 -18.69 1.39
N VAL A 32 -6.30 -17.82 2.30
CA VAL A 32 -5.54 -17.49 3.51
C VAL A 32 -6.41 -17.77 4.73
N PRO A 33 -6.01 -18.66 5.64
CA PRO A 33 -6.72 -18.83 6.91
C PRO A 33 -6.49 -17.58 7.77
N LEU A 34 -7.56 -17.08 8.37
CA LEU A 34 -7.61 -15.84 9.14
C LEU A 34 -8.26 -16.10 10.50
N GLU A 35 -7.69 -15.49 11.53
CA GLU A 35 -8.16 -15.53 12.91
C GLU A 35 -8.42 -14.10 13.41
N GLU A 36 -9.30 -13.94 14.39
CA GLU A 36 -9.55 -12.64 15.02
C GLU A 36 -8.27 -12.07 15.63
N ALA A 37 -8.05 -10.78 15.46
CA ALA A 37 -6.87 -10.08 15.97
C ALA A 37 -7.25 -8.86 16.81
N LYS A 38 -6.28 -8.33 17.56
CA LYS A 38 -6.51 -7.21 18.49
C LYS A 38 -6.43 -5.85 17.80
N THR A 39 -5.41 -5.63 16.97
CA THR A 39 -5.17 -4.31 16.32
C THR A 39 -5.79 -4.22 14.93
N VAL A 40 -5.85 -5.34 14.20
CA VAL A 40 -6.57 -5.49 12.94
C VAL A 40 -7.80 -6.38 13.17
N LEU A 41 -8.75 -6.44 12.24
CA LEU A 41 -9.94 -7.28 12.43
C LEU A 41 -9.59 -8.76 12.41
N TYR A 42 -8.79 -9.15 11.43
CA TYR A 42 -8.33 -10.53 11.28
C TYR A 42 -6.89 -10.56 10.81
N GLU A 43 -6.14 -11.58 11.18
CA GLU A 43 -4.80 -11.81 10.66
C GLU A 43 -4.53 -13.30 10.41
N GLY A 44 -3.54 -13.59 9.57
CA GLY A 44 -3.18 -14.95 9.23
C GLY A 44 -1.84 -15.03 8.51
N TYR A 45 -1.41 -16.24 8.19
CA TYR A 45 -0.17 -16.47 7.45
C TYR A 45 -0.46 -17.05 6.07
N TYR A 46 0.28 -16.58 5.06
CA TYR A 46 0.32 -17.15 3.72
C TYR A 46 1.76 -17.50 3.32
N PRO A 47 2.00 -18.64 2.63
CA PRO A 47 1.06 -19.76 2.46
C PRO A 47 0.84 -20.52 3.77
N GLN A 48 1.76 -20.39 4.73
CA GLN A 48 1.70 -20.98 6.05
C GLN A 48 2.58 -20.19 7.03
N LYS A 49 2.37 -20.41 8.33
CA LYS A 49 3.23 -19.86 9.38
C LYS A 49 4.67 -20.35 9.20
N PRO A 50 5.70 -19.49 9.37
CA PRO A 50 7.09 -19.93 9.26
C PRO A 50 7.41 -20.97 10.34
N ASN A 51 8.29 -21.92 10.00
CA ASN A 51 8.83 -22.90 10.95
C ASN A 51 10.10 -22.39 11.68
N PHE A 52 10.38 -21.09 11.59
CA PHE A 52 11.49 -20.41 12.23
C PHE A 52 10.97 -19.23 13.05
N GLN A 53 11.73 -18.81 14.06
CA GLN A 53 11.47 -17.53 14.74
C GLN A 53 11.96 -16.39 13.85
N PRO A 54 11.09 -15.49 13.36
CA PRO A 54 11.52 -14.33 12.61
C PRO A 54 12.33 -13.39 13.49
N GLU A 55 13.37 -12.80 12.91
CA GLU A 55 14.19 -11.74 13.53
C GLU A 55 13.89 -10.39 12.88
N ALA A 56 13.42 -10.41 11.63
CA ALA A 56 13.11 -9.22 10.86
C ALA A 56 11.74 -9.32 10.17
N ILE A 57 11.17 -8.16 9.84
CA ILE A 57 10.02 -8.07 8.93
C ILE A 57 10.33 -7.23 7.70
N LEU A 58 9.75 -7.61 6.56
CA LEU A 58 9.62 -6.80 5.35
C LEU A 58 8.19 -6.28 5.26
N THR A 59 7.98 -4.99 4.97
CA THR A 59 6.63 -4.42 4.81
C THR A 59 6.64 -3.20 3.91
N GLY A 60 5.50 -2.87 3.31
CA GLY A 60 5.25 -1.60 2.64
C GLY A 60 4.13 -0.82 3.32
N ILE A 61 4.24 0.51 3.36
CA ILE A 61 3.13 1.38 3.74
C ILE A 61 2.85 2.34 2.58
N CYS A 62 1.69 2.18 1.96
CA CYS A 62 1.28 3.04 0.85
C CYS A 62 1.14 4.51 1.30
N LEU A 63 1.41 5.44 0.38
CA LEU A 63 1.25 6.88 0.59
C LEU A 63 -0.09 7.37 0.04
N TRP A 64 -0.56 8.50 0.58
CA TRP A 64 -1.64 9.35 0.08
C TRP A 64 -3.05 8.76 -0.20
N ASP A 65 -3.23 7.46 -0.01
CA ASP A 65 -4.48 6.70 -0.06
C ASP A 65 -5.48 7.12 -1.15
N ALA A 66 -6.78 6.83 -0.95
CA ALA A 66 -7.81 7.27 -1.88
C ALA A 66 -8.04 8.80 -1.88
N ARG A 67 -7.35 9.57 -1.02
CA ARG A 67 -7.51 11.03 -0.90
C ARG A 67 -6.71 11.82 -1.93
N TRP A 68 -5.66 11.27 -2.54
CA TRP A 68 -5.01 11.89 -3.69
C TRP A 68 -5.88 11.84 -4.93
N GLN A 69 -6.50 12.97 -5.27
CA GLN A 69 -7.52 13.06 -6.31
C GLN A 69 -7.32 14.26 -7.22
N ILE A 70 -7.55 14.07 -8.51
CA ILE A 70 -7.61 15.14 -9.50
C ILE A 70 -9.05 15.45 -9.87
N PHE A 71 -9.38 16.73 -10.00
CA PHE A 71 -10.73 17.23 -10.25
C PHE A 71 -10.75 17.88 -11.63
N PHE A 72 -11.49 17.30 -12.58
CA PHE A 72 -11.63 17.87 -13.93
C PHE A 72 -12.77 18.88 -13.99
N LYS A 73 -12.62 19.96 -14.76
CA LYS A 73 -13.73 20.88 -15.06
C LYS A 73 -14.86 20.14 -15.82
N PRO A 74 -16.14 20.49 -15.59
CA PRO A 74 -17.27 19.93 -16.33
C PRO A 74 -17.12 20.09 -17.85
N TYR A 75 -17.78 19.24 -18.63
CA TYR A 75 -17.77 19.32 -20.09
C TYR A 75 -19.16 19.18 -20.68
N GLY A 76 -19.62 20.22 -21.36
CA GLY A 76 -20.98 20.30 -21.92
C GLY A 76 -22.06 20.57 -20.87
N LYS A 77 -23.30 20.77 -21.33
CA LYS A 77 -24.49 20.93 -20.47
C LYS A 77 -24.93 19.54 -19.99
N GLY A 78 -24.84 19.28 -18.68
CA GLY A 78 -25.36 18.05 -18.06
C GLY A 78 -24.32 17.02 -17.64
N SER A 79 -23.02 17.31 -17.78
CA SER A 79 -22.00 16.48 -17.13
C SER A 79 -22.01 16.80 -15.64
N PRO A 80 -22.29 15.84 -14.75
CA PRO A 80 -22.34 16.09 -13.32
C PRO A 80 -20.96 16.62 -12.87
N VAL A 81 -21.01 17.56 -11.94
CA VAL A 81 -19.90 18.20 -11.22
C VAL A 81 -18.57 17.41 -11.30
N GLY A 82 -17.53 18.11 -11.74
CA GLY A 82 -16.18 17.67 -12.10
C GLY A 82 -15.80 16.21 -11.87
N ALA A 83 -15.61 15.46 -12.96
CA ALA A 83 -15.21 14.05 -12.92
C ALA A 83 -13.90 13.89 -12.11
N ARG A 84 -13.97 13.20 -10.97
CA ARG A 84 -12.82 12.98 -10.07
C ARG A 84 -12.09 11.69 -10.43
N LYS A 85 -10.77 11.64 -10.23
CA LYS A 85 -9.96 10.41 -10.38
C LYS A 85 -8.99 10.25 -9.22
N LYS A 86 -8.88 9.03 -8.67
CA LYS A 86 -7.99 8.70 -7.55
C LYS A 86 -6.61 8.35 -8.07
N LEU A 87 -5.65 9.27 -7.98
CA LEU A 87 -4.35 9.13 -8.61
C LEU A 87 -3.44 8.07 -7.94
N GLY A 88 -3.75 7.68 -6.71
CA GLY A 88 -3.12 6.55 -6.03
C GLY A 88 -3.42 5.18 -6.66
N LEU A 89 -4.43 5.09 -7.54
CA LEU A 89 -4.76 3.86 -8.27
C LEU A 89 -4.24 3.97 -9.70
N GLN A 90 -3.51 2.95 -10.18
CA GLN A 90 -2.93 2.94 -11.51
C GLN A 90 -3.95 3.23 -12.61
N LYS A 91 -5.08 2.50 -12.64
CA LYS A 91 -6.12 2.68 -13.66
C LYS A 91 -6.70 4.10 -13.68
N ASP A 92 -7.01 4.67 -12.52
CA ASP A 92 -7.55 6.03 -12.43
C ASP A 92 -6.49 7.08 -12.83
N ARG A 93 -5.21 6.84 -12.51
CA ARG A 93 -4.10 7.69 -12.93
C ARG A 93 -3.91 7.67 -14.45
N GLU A 94 -3.92 6.49 -15.07
CA GLU A 94 -3.85 6.34 -16.54
C GLU A 94 -5.02 7.05 -17.22
N GLU A 95 -6.25 6.87 -16.72
CA GLU A 95 -7.43 7.56 -17.24
C GLU A 95 -7.36 9.09 -17.06
N ALA A 96 -6.79 9.57 -15.94
CA ALA A 96 -6.56 10.99 -15.72
C ALA A 96 -5.54 11.56 -16.70
N ILE A 97 -4.41 10.87 -16.90
CA ILE A 97 -3.38 11.25 -17.88
C ILE A 97 -3.99 11.32 -19.28
N GLY A 98 -4.75 10.31 -19.70
CA GLY A 98 -5.42 10.30 -21.00
C GLY A 98 -6.36 11.50 -21.20
N LYS A 99 -7.06 11.93 -20.15
CA LYS A 99 -7.89 13.15 -20.19
C LYS A 99 -7.04 14.42 -20.32
N LEU A 100 -5.93 14.52 -19.59
CA LEU A 100 -5.04 15.68 -19.65
C LEU A 100 -4.43 15.84 -21.04
N VAL A 101 -3.96 14.74 -21.64
CA VAL A 101 -3.37 14.71 -23.00
C VAL A 101 -4.35 15.23 -24.06
N VAL A 102 -5.64 14.94 -23.95
CA VAL A 102 -6.67 15.47 -24.87
C VAL A 102 -7.17 16.87 -24.49
N GLY A 103 -6.46 17.57 -23.60
CA GLY A 103 -6.69 18.98 -23.27
C GLY A 103 -7.79 19.22 -22.23
N ARG A 104 -8.23 18.20 -21.48
CA ARG A 104 -9.21 18.40 -20.40
C ARG A 104 -8.62 19.28 -19.31
N LYS A 105 -9.35 20.34 -18.97
CA LYS A 105 -8.96 21.25 -17.88
C LYS A 105 -9.31 20.66 -16.52
N ILE A 106 -8.50 20.99 -15.53
CA ILE A 106 -8.70 20.62 -14.13
C ILE A 106 -9.08 21.85 -13.31
N GLU A 107 -9.81 21.61 -12.22
CA GLU A 107 -10.12 22.59 -11.16
C GLU A 107 -9.03 22.59 -10.10
N GLY A 108 -8.47 21.41 -9.82
CA GLY A 108 -7.39 21.26 -8.88
C GLY A 108 -7.11 19.83 -8.47
N ILE A 109 -6.21 19.69 -7.51
CA ILE A 109 -5.76 18.41 -6.97
C ILE A 109 -5.95 18.44 -5.45
N GLN A 110 -6.61 17.42 -4.94
CA GLN A 110 -6.74 17.17 -3.52
C GLN A 110 -5.64 16.21 -3.05
N LEU A 111 -5.05 16.51 -1.90
CA LEU A 111 -4.02 15.72 -1.24
C LEU A 111 -4.42 15.51 0.22
N PRO A 112 -4.01 14.42 0.87
CA PRO A 112 -4.20 14.29 2.31
C PRO A 112 -3.22 15.18 3.07
N SER A 113 -3.71 15.82 4.13
CA SER A 113 -2.90 16.66 5.03
C SER A 113 -2.56 15.97 6.35
N ASN A 114 -3.19 14.82 6.63
CA ASN A 114 -2.93 14.03 7.84
C ASN A 114 -3.03 12.52 7.59
N LEU A 115 -2.51 11.74 8.54
CA LEU A 115 -2.58 10.27 8.50
C LEU A 115 -4.04 9.80 8.59
N SER A 116 -4.45 8.91 7.68
CA SER A 116 -5.75 8.22 7.77
C SER A 116 -5.71 7.03 8.72
N SER A 117 -6.89 6.48 9.01
CA SER A 117 -7.07 5.25 9.77
C SER A 117 -6.23 4.09 9.23
N TYR A 118 -6.05 3.99 7.90
CA TYR A 118 -5.16 2.98 7.29
C TYR A 118 -3.74 3.06 7.87
N HIS A 119 -3.12 4.25 7.79
CA HIS A 119 -1.74 4.44 8.23
C HIS A 119 -1.59 4.20 9.74
N ILE A 120 -2.57 4.67 10.53
CA ILE A 120 -2.58 4.53 11.99
C ILE A 120 -2.70 3.06 12.39
N ILE A 121 -3.63 2.31 11.78
CA ILE A 121 -3.85 0.89 12.08
C ILE A 121 -2.64 0.06 11.63
N MET A 122 -2.13 0.29 10.41
CA MET A 122 -0.98 -0.43 9.87
C MET A 122 0.27 -0.25 10.74
N CYS A 123 0.61 0.99 11.11
CA CYS A 123 1.77 1.26 11.96
C CYS A 123 1.64 0.60 13.34
N ARG A 124 0.45 0.68 13.97
CA ARG A 124 0.19 0.04 15.26
C ARG A 124 0.29 -1.47 15.18
N TRP A 125 -0.23 -2.07 14.11
CA TRP A 125 -0.21 -3.51 13.90
C TRP A 125 1.20 -4.03 13.69
N ILE A 126 2.00 -3.34 12.87
CA ILE A 126 3.44 -3.63 12.72
C ILE A 126 4.15 -3.59 14.09
N GLY A 127 3.88 -2.56 14.91
CA GLY A 127 4.44 -2.46 16.26
C GLY A 127 4.00 -3.60 17.19
N GLU A 128 2.74 -4.03 17.11
CA GLU A 128 2.25 -5.20 17.84
C GLU A 128 2.97 -6.49 17.40
N ILE A 129 3.08 -6.75 16.10
CA ILE A 129 3.80 -7.92 15.56
C ILE A 129 5.25 -7.91 16.07
N CYS A 130 5.93 -6.76 16.00
CA CYS A 130 7.31 -6.67 16.46
C CYS A 130 7.48 -7.06 17.93
N ARG A 131 6.55 -6.64 18.80
CA ARG A 131 6.55 -7.01 20.21
C ARG A 131 6.23 -8.49 20.43
N GLN A 132 5.22 -9.02 19.75
CA GLN A 132 4.78 -10.41 19.90
C GLN A 132 5.85 -11.40 19.42
N GLU A 133 6.42 -11.13 18.25
CA GLU A 133 7.40 -12.02 17.59
C GLU A 133 8.86 -11.66 17.94
N LYS A 134 9.07 -10.68 18.84
CA LYS A 134 10.40 -10.21 19.27
C LYS A 134 11.32 -9.81 18.10
N ILE A 135 10.73 -9.13 17.11
CA ILE A 135 11.42 -8.62 15.93
C ILE A 135 12.40 -7.53 16.36
N THR A 136 13.61 -7.57 15.82
CA THR A 136 14.66 -6.57 16.09
C THR A 136 14.88 -5.64 14.91
N GLN A 137 14.43 -5.99 13.70
CA GLN A 137 14.62 -5.21 12.50
C GLN A 137 13.36 -5.12 11.62
N VAL A 138 13.07 -3.92 11.13
CA VAL A 138 11.97 -3.65 10.20
C VAL A 138 12.56 -3.07 8.92
N PHE A 139 12.34 -3.76 7.81
CA PHE A 139 12.61 -3.28 6.47
C PHE A 139 11.31 -2.74 5.88
N CYS A 140 11.20 -1.42 5.77
CA CYS A 140 9.95 -0.77 5.36
C CYS A 140 10.13 0.05 4.08
N GLN A 141 9.31 -0.24 3.06
CA GLN A 141 9.19 0.61 1.89
C GLN A 141 8.13 1.68 2.11
N ILE A 142 8.55 2.94 2.04
CA ILE A 142 7.69 4.10 1.89
C ILE A 142 7.90 4.63 0.47
N PRO A 143 6.93 4.52 -0.44
CA PRO A 143 7.16 4.71 -1.87
C PRO A 143 7.16 6.19 -2.30
N ASP A 144 7.94 7.04 -1.62
CA ASP A 144 8.05 8.46 -1.94
C ASP A 144 8.64 8.67 -3.34
N ALA A 145 9.75 8.01 -3.66
CA ALA A 145 10.39 8.08 -4.97
C ALA A 145 9.44 7.69 -6.13
N GLU A 146 8.64 6.64 -5.96
CA GLU A 146 7.63 6.20 -6.91
C GLU A 146 6.53 7.26 -7.10
N TYR A 147 6.07 7.86 -6.01
CA TYR A 147 5.04 8.90 -6.07
C TYR A 147 5.56 10.18 -6.72
N HIS A 148 6.84 10.55 -6.56
CA HIS A 148 7.44 11.64 -7.35
C HIS A 148 7.41 11.33 -8.85
N ILE A 149 7.63 10.08 -9.26
CA ILE A 149 7.51 9.67 -10.67
C ILE A 149 6.06 9.82 -11.13
N TYR A 150 5.08 9.37 -10.35
CA TYR A 150 3.67 9.50 -10.70
C TYR A 150 3.19 10.95 -10.78
N ILE A 151 3.70 11.85 -9.91
CA ILE A 151 3.44 13.28 -10.01
C ILE A 151 4.01 13.82 -11.33
N LYS A 152 5.26 13.47 -11.67
CA LYS A 152 5.89 13.90 -12.93
C LYS A 152 5.15 13.44 -14.18
N GLU A 153 4.55 12.25 -14.16
CA GLU A 153 3.67 11.78 -15.25
C GLU A 153 2.47 12.72 -15.44
N VAL A 154 1.85 13.18 -14.34
CA VAL A 154 0.74 14.14 -14.36
C VAL A 154 1.21 15.52 -14.80
N GLU A 155 2.35 16.02 -14.30
CA GLU A 155 2.96 17.29 -14.70
C GLU A 155 3.24 17.33 -16.20
N THR A 156 3.82 16.24 -16.74
CA THR A 156 4.11 16.09 -18.17
C THR A 156 2.83 16.15 -18.99
N ALA A 157 1.77 15.45 -18.55
CA ALA A 157 0.49 15.44 -19.25
C ALA A 157 -0.24 16.78 -19.17
N LEU A 158 -0.09 17.52 -18.07
CA LEU A 158 -0.67 18.85 -17.89
C LEU A 158 0.12 19.94 -18.61
N GLY A 159 1.42 19.74 -18.81
CA GLY A 159 2.35 20.77 -19.30
C GLY A 159 2.68 21.83 -18.24
N ALA A 160 2.59 21.49 -16.95
CA ALA A 160 2.88 22.40 -15.85
C ALA A 160 3.48 21.67 -14.66
N GLU A 161 4.47 22.29 -14.01
CA GLU A 161 5.10 21.78 -12.79
C GLU A 161 4.20 21.99 -11.57
N MET A 162 4.34 21.11 -10.58
CA MET A 162 3.56 21.04 -9.36
C MET A 162 4.47 20.92 -8.12
N PRO A 163 5.36 21.91 -7.86
CA PRO A 163 6.32 21.83 -6.76
C PRO A 163 5.66 21.65 -5.38
N VAL A 164 4.44 22.20 -5.20
CA VAL A 164 3.66 22.03 -3.96
C VAL A 164 3.31 20.56 -3.73
N LEU A 165 3.00 19.78 -4.77
CA LEU A 165 2.69 18.36 -4.61
C LEU A 165 3.92 17.58 -4.15
N HIS A 166 5.08 17.83 -4.75
CA HIS A 166 6.33 17.19 -4.34
C HIS A 166 6.68 17.52 -2.88
N GLN A 167 6.59 18.80 -2.48
CA GLN A 167 6.84 19.19 -1.10
C GLN A 167 5.87 18.51 -0.11
N GLN A 168 4.58 18.43 -0.46
CA GLN A 168 3.59 17.77 0.39
C GLN A 168 3.80 16.25 0.47
N LEU A 169 4.38 15.65 -0.57
CA LEU A 169 4.72 14.23 -0.57
C LEU A 169 5.82 13.95 0.43
N ASP A 170 6.88 14.77 0.43
CA ASP A 170 7.99 14.66 1.37
C ASP A 170 7.50 14.79 2.82
N VAL A 171 6.70 15.84 3.10
CA VAL A 171 6.12 16.07 4.43
C VAL A 171 5.25 14.88 4.86
N TYR A 172 4.40 14.37 3.98
CA TYR A 172 3.52 13.25 4.31
C TYR A 172 4.31 11.94 4.51
N SER A 173 5.35 11.70 3.70
CA SER A 173 6.28 10.58 3.85
C SER A 173 6.92 10.60 5.24
N ASP A 174 7.41 11.75 5.68
CA ASP A 174 7.99 11.93 7.02
C ASP A 174 6.97 11.69 8.14
N MET A 175 5.71 12.11 7.96
CA MET A 175 4.64 11.83 8.92
C MET A 175 4.38 10.32 9.08
N VAL A 176 4.36 9.57 7.97
CA VAL A 176 4.19 8.11 7.99
C VAL A 176 5.39 7.43 8.66
N LYS A 177 6.62 7.84 8.29
CA LYS A 177 7.86 7.34 8.88
C LYS A 177 7.87 7.55 10.39
N ALA A 178 7.51 8.75 10.85
CA ALA A 178 7.42 9.09 12.27
C ALA A 178 6.35 8.27 13.00
N ALA A 179 5.20 8.00 12.38
CA ALA A 179 4.16 7.18 12.99
C ALA A 179 4.59 5.72 13.16
N LEU A 180 5.30 5.16 12.19
CA LEU A 180 5.86 3.81 12.32
C LEU A 180 6.91 3.75 13.43
N ILE A 181 7.90 4.66 13.43
CA ILE A 181 8.93 4.73 14.47
C ILE A 181 8.30 4.85 15.86
N LYS A 182 7.27 5.69 16.01
CA LYS A 182 6.53 5.85 17.26
C LYS A 182 5.85 4.55 17.69
N SER A 183 5.34 3.76 16.75
CA SER A 183 4.62 2.51 17.05
C SER A 183 5.55 1.36 17.47
N LEU A 184 6.83 1.47 17.11
CA LEU A 184 7.91 0.52 17.42
C LEU A 184 8.58 0.78 18.78
N ASP A 185 8.22 1.87 19.48
CA ASP A 185 8.75 2.24 20.81
C ASP A 185 10.30 2.29 20.91
N GLY A 186 11.00 2.51 19.79
CA GLY A 186 12.45 2.72 19.74
C GLY A 186 13.34 1.49 20.01
N VAL A 187 12.76 0.28 20.13
CA VAL A 187 13.51 -0.97 20.39
C VAL A 187 13.82 -1.76 19.11
N VAL A 188 13.31 -1.31 17.97
CA VAL A 188 13.43 -1.99 16.67
C VAL A 188 14.16 -1.08 15.70
N GLU A 189 15.18 -1.62 15.04
CA GLU A 189 15.91 -0.89 13.99
C GLU A 189 15.03 -0.81 12.73
N VAL A 190 14.94 0.36 12.12
CA VAL A 190 14.17 0.55 10.88
C VAL A 190 15.11 0.87 9.72
N THR A 191 15.05 0.07 8.67
CA THR A 191 15.70 0.31 7.38
C THR A 191 14.66 0.73 6.36
N TRP A 192 14.75 1.97 5.87
CA TRP A 192 13.89 2.48 4.81
C TRP A 192 14.37 2.01 3.44
N LEU A 193 13.51 1.30 2.72
CA LEU A 193 13.86 0.69 1.44
C LEU A 193 13.72 1.70 0.30
N GLN A 194 14.75 1.75 -0.55
CA GLN A 194 14.80 2.58 -1.75
C GLN A 194 15.04 1.69 -2.97
N ALA A 195 13.99 0.98 -3.40
CA ALA A 195 14.09 -0.08 -4.41
C ALA A 195 14.57 0.42 -5.78
N LEU A 196 14.14 1.61 -6.21
CA LEU A 196 14.61 2.24 -7.45
C LEU A 196 16.13 2.49 -7.41
N GLN A 197 16.66 2.96 -6.28
CA GLN A 197 18.10 3.16 -6.09
C GLN A 197 18.86 1.83 -6.00
N ALA A 198 18.20 0.77 -5.52
CA ALA A 198 18.74 -0.57 -5.40
C ALA A 198 18.71 -1.38 -6.72
N GLY A 199 18.17 -0.80 -7.81
CA GLY A 199 18.23 -1.37 -9.15
C GLY A 199 16.89 -1.71 -9.81
N ALA A 200 15.76 -1.47 -9.16
CA ALA A 200 14.45 -1.62 -9.82
C ALA A 200 14.31 -0.62 -10.97
N SER A 201 13.81 -1.07 -12.13
CA SER A 201 13.79 -0.27 -13.36
C SER A 201 12.64 0.75 -13.42
N ASN A 202 11.55 0.50 -12.71
CA ASN A 202 10.35 1.32 -12.73
C ASN A 202 9.54 1.14 -11.42
N PRO A 203 8.56 2.03 -11.15
CA PRO A 203 7.74 1.94 -9.94
C PRO A 203 6.99 0.62 -9.75
N GLN A 204 6.55 -0.05 -10.81
CA GLN A 204 5.82 -1.31 -10.70
C GLN A 204 6.76 -2.44 -10.23
N GLU A 205 7.98 -2.47 -10.76
CA GLU A 205 9.01 -3.42 -10.34
C GLU A 205 9.50 -3.11 -8.91
N SER A 206 9.55 -1.84 -8.52
CA SER A 206 10.13 -1.43 -7.24
C SER A 206 9.37 -1.98 -6.02
N TYR A 207 8.05 -2.22 -6.11
CA TYR A 207 7.28 -2.85 -5.03
C TYR A 207 7.61 -4.34 -4.83
N ILE A 208 7.96 -5.03 -5.92
CA ILE A 208 8.30 -6.46 -5.90
C ILE A 208 9.79 -6.67 -5.55
N TRP A 209 10.62 -5.66 -5.81
CA TRP A 209 12.07 -5.74 -5.70
C TRP A 209 12.58 -6.23 -4.33
N PRO A 210 12.06 -5.77 -3.18
CA PRO A 210 12.51 -6.25 -1.86
C PRO A 210 12.26 -7.74 -1.64
N TYR A 211 11.20 -8.28 -2.22
CA TYR A 211 10.88 -9.71 -2.17
C TYR A 211 11.83 -10.54 -3.03
N ALA A 212 12.20 -10.00 -4.19
CA ALA A 212 13.05 -10.66 -5.18
C ALA A 212 14.55 -10.59 -4.85
N HIS A 213 14.97 -9.47 -4.27
CA HIS A 213 16.37 -9.12 -4.02
C HIS A 213 16.63 -8.65 -2.57
N PRO A 214 16.19 -9.40 -1.54
CA PRO A 214 16.36 -9.04 -0.13
C PRO A 214 17.82 -8.76 0.26
N GLU A 215 18.78 -9.43 -0.38
CA GLU A 215 20.21 -9.23 -0.13
C GLU A 215 20.69 -7.82 -0.46
N LYS A 216 20.02 -7.10 -1.36
CA LYS A 216 20.35 -5.71 -1.70
C LYS A 216 20.10 -4.74 -0.55
N PHE A 217 19.32 -5.18 0.44
CA PHE A 217 18.96 -4.41 1.61
C PHE A 217 19.55 -5.01 2.89
N GLY A 218 20.41 -6.04 2.78
CA GLY A 218 21.00 -6.71 3.94
C GLY A 218 20.06 -7.66 4.68
N MET A 219 18.90 -8.00 4.09
CA MET A 219 17.96 -8.94 4.69
C MET A 219 18.48 -10.37 4.62
N LYS A 220 18.14 -11.17 5.64
CA LYS A 220 18.33 -12.62 5.66
C LYS A 220 16.98 -13.30 5.41
N PRO A 221 16.72 -13.85 4.21
CA PRO A 221 15.40 -14.36 3.85
C PRO A 221 14.88 -15.43 4.82
N GLU A 222 15.76 -16.29 5.31
CA GLU A 222 15.47 -17.37 6.26
C GLU A 222 15.15 -16.89 7.69
N LYS A 223 15.25 -15.58 7.94
CA LYS A 223 14.93 -14.92 9.21
C LYS A 223 13.91 -13.80 9.06
N THR A 224 13.38 -13.61 7.87
CA THR A 224 12.51 -12.48 7.53
C THR A 224 11.15 -13.00 7.10
N ILE A 225 10.09 -12.45 7.69
CA ILE A 225 8.72 -12.59 7.17
C ILE A 225 8.27 -11.29 6.55
N ALA A 226 7.32 -11.34 5.62
CA ALA A 226 6.63 -10.13 5.18
C ALA A 226 5.41 -9.84 6.06
N VAL A 227 5.03 -8.57 6.16
CA VAL A 227 3.82 -8.11 6.84
C VAL A 227 3.06 -7.19 5.90
N GLU A 228 1.86 -7.59 5.51
CA GLU A 228 1.08 -6.89 4.49
C GLU A 228 -0.40 -6.78 4.85
N ASP A 229 -1.07 -5.72 4.39
CA ASP A 229 -2.53 -5.75 4.27
C ASP A 229 -2.91 -6.89 3.29
N LEU A 230 -4.02 -7.58 3.55
CA LEU A 230 -4.50 -8.67 2.69
C LEU A 230 -4.64 -8.22 1.23
N THR A 231 -5.06 -6.96 0.98
CA THR A 231 -5.13 -6.40 -0.38
C THR A 231 -3.76 -6.36 -1.08
N GLU A 232 -2.68 -6.16 -0.32
CA GLU A 232 -1.32 -6.01 -0.83
C GLU A 232 -0.56 -7.35 -0.90
N LEU A 233 -1.12 -8.46 -0.41
CA LEU A 233 -0.59 -9.81 -0.64
C LEU A 233 -0.37 -10.11 -2.14
N LYS A 234 -1.11 -9.46 -3.05
CA LYS A 234 -0.90 -9.51 -4.50
C LYS A 234 0.53 -9.15 -4.93
N ILE A 235 1.24 -8.29 -4.19
CA ILE A 235 2.63 -7.88 -4.48
C ILE A 235 3.55 -9.08 -4.27
N PHE A 236 3.42 -9.74 -3.11
CA PHE A 236 4.12 -10.98 -2.81
C PHE A 236 3.78 -12.08 -3.82
N LEU A 237 2.49 -12.30 -4.12
CA LEU A 237 2.07 -13.30 -5.12
C LEU A 237 2.69 -13.00 -6.49
N GLY A 238 2.78 -11.73 -6.88
CA GLY A 238 3.50 -11.31 -8.09
C GLY A 238 4.99 -11.66 -8.06
N ALA A 239 5.65 -11.53 -6.90
CA ALA A 239 7.05 -11.93 -6.71
C ALA A 239 7.23 -13.46 -6.78
N GLU A 240 6.36 -14.19 -6.09
CA GLU A 240 6.39 -15.64 -5.96
C GLU A 240 6.13 -16.33 -7.31
N MET A 241 5.09 -15.92 -8.03
CA MET A 241 4.71 -16.52 -9.32
C MET A 241 5.74 -16.31 -10.43
N ASN A 242 6.57 -15.25 -10.31
CA ASN A 242 7.69 -15.04 -11.21
C ASN A 242 8.94 -15.87 -10.81
N GLY A 243 8.84 -16.72 -9.79
CA GLY A 243 9.95 -17.51 -9.24
C GLY A 243 11.03 -16.66 -8.58
N LYS A 244 10.69 -15.43 -8.20
CA LYS A 244 11.66 -14.43 -7.73
C LYS A 244 11.65 -14.27 -6.21
N SER A 245 10.52 -14.50 -5.53
CA SER A 245 10.44 -14.25 -4.09
C SER A 245 11.39 -15.16 -3.31
N ARG A 246 12.25 -14.53 -2.50
CA ARG A 246 13.13 -15.22 -1.54
C ARG A 246 12.55 -15.20 -0.13
N ILE A 247 11.65 -14.26 0.16
CA ILE A 247 10.81 -14.29 1.35
C ILE A 247 9.70 -15.31 1.10
N THR A 248 9.44 -16.19 2.07
CA THR A 248 8.56 -17.36 1.86
C THR A 248 7.32 -17.39 2.75
N SER A 249 7.16 -16.40 3.63
CA SER A 249 6.00 -16.30 4.51
C SER A 249 5.60 -14.85 4.69
N VAL A 250 4.29 -14.61 4.59
CA VAL A 250 3.65 -13.31 4.76
C VAL A 250 2.63 -13.42 5.88
N LYS A 251 2.77 -12.59 6.92
CA LYS A 251 1.69 -12.32 7.86
C LYS A 251 0.78 -11.27 7.24
N VAL A 252 -0.48 -11.62 6.98
CA VAL A 252 -1.45 -10.73 6.35
C VAL A 252 -2.54 -10.31 7.32
N GLY A 253 -3.08 -9.11 7.13
CA GLY A 253 -4.08 -8.51 8.02
C GLY A 253 -5.26 -7.92 7.25
N VAL A 254 -6.45 -8.01 7.83
CA VAL A 254 -7.65 -7.29 7.39
C VAL A 254 -7.82 -6.07 8.27
N LEU A 255 -7.45 -4.90 7.77
CA LEU A 255 -7.31 -3.69 8.59
C LEU A 255 -8.65 -3.09 9.07
N GLY A 256 -9.73 -3.29 8.32
CA GLY A 256 -11.05 -2.74 8.63
C GLY A 256 -12.09 -3.04 7.54
N ILE A 257 -13.37 -3.05 7.88
CA ILE A 257 -14.45 -3.23 6.89
C ILE A 257 -15.40 -2.04 7.03
N PRO A 258 -15.53 -1.17 6.00
CA PRO A 258 -14.86 -1.20 4.69
C PRO A 258 -13.33 -0.98 4.75
N TYR A 259 -12.61 -1.35 3.68
CA TYR A 259 -11.14 -1.22 3.60
C TYR A 259 -10.67 0.22 3.88
N PRO A 260 -9.88 0.48 4.95
CA PRO A 260 -9.57 1.83 5.38
C PRO A 260 -8.84 2.70 4.33
N TYR A 261 -8.05 2.12 3.43
CA TYR A 261 -7.34 2.88 2.39
C TYR A 261 -8.27 3.49 1.35
N ARG A 262 -9.48 2.93 1.17
CA ARG A 262 -10.49 3.49 0.25
C ARG A 262 -11.29 4.63 0.84
N LEU A 263 -11.27 4.77 2.16
CA LEU A 263 -12.01 5.79 2.86
C LEU A 263 -11.40 7.15 2.53
N THR A 264 -12.25 8.12 2.16
CA THR A 264 -11.83 9.52 2.00
C THR A 264 -11.94 10.27 3.33
N GLU A 265 -11.73 9.56 4.44
CA GLU A 265 -11.77 10.10 5.80
C GLU A 265 -10.42 10.72 6.17
N GLY A 266 -10.46 11.82 6.92
CA GLY A 266 -9.29 12.59 7.31
C GLY A 266 -9.25 13.97 6.64
N GLU A 267 -8.27 14.76 7.05
CA GLU A 267 -8.10 16.12 6.54
C GLU A 267 -7.41 16.09 5.19
N THR A 268 -7.82 17.02 4.32
CA THR A 268 -7.28 17.16 2.98
C THR A 268 -6.98 18.61 2.69
N MET A 269 -6.03 18.84 1.78
CA MET A 269 -5.74 20.14 1.19
C MET A 269 -6.08 20.12 -0.30
N PHE A 270 -6.50 21.27 -0.82
CA PHE A 270 -6.84 21.43 -2.23
C PHE A 270 -5.90 22.45 -2.89
N VAL A 271 -5.25 22.03 -3.97
CA VAL A 271 -4.35 22.85 -4.79
C VAL A 271 -5.09 23.25 -6.07
N PRO A 272 -5.47 24.53 -6.25
CA PRO A 272 -6.27 24.98 -7.39
C PRO A 272 -5.45 25.18 -8.68
N PHE A 273 -6.10 25.03 -9.85
CA PHE A 273 -5.51 25.16 -11.19
C PHE A 273 -6.41 25.92 -12.21
#